data_AF-A0A968HPV1-F1
#
_entry.id   AF-A0A968HPV1-F1
#
_cell.length_a   1.000
_cell.length_b   1.000
_cell.length_c   1.000
_cell.angle_alpha   90.00
_cell.angle_beta   90.00
_cell.angle_gamma   90.00
#
_symmetry.space_group_name_H-M   'P 1'
#
loop_
_entity.id
_entity.type
_entity.pdbx_description
1 polymer ?
#
loop_
_entity_poly.entity_id
_entity_poly.type
_entity_poly.pdbx_seq_one_letter_code
_entity_poly.pdbx_strand_id
1 'polypeptide(L)'
;MPERDQDFYRLELPQEASIQTLITVRSTQGLDLVLSARQGDTLVATGTFSLTLAPTIVGPVVLRVENRDPRPAAGEQYRIEVRRGIVAPTRPESNQQSTSGPDILENNWSFDTATAAAVNLVYDLTFACPDPRPGACPGGDHDYLLVPVKAGMAYLIATFDLDPGVDSVVELFWGSTAAPIVGNDDYAPGGALSALHWTAPDDGILGIRIAPRNGGLHQQLPAAKTGYRFTVATVAGELARKLEETIRAQANVPRPTPTAAPVAAPVGGTTGGGNGSGTGAPVAPPPAAGGVVQESIAAGPAIIIRETVLRRDPNERATALATLAPETKISVRGPVSGLWVSVESEASILPGWVRWSDLQRLTSPSPDTASAEASLPTAPTSVGAGPNIGPPGPLSQQALEATAQAGTGASASPGDTNIRIGDRPRPGPPVAPTRARCPRAVHSRRHDRGD
;
A
#
# COMPACT_ATOMS: atom_id res chain seq x y z
N MET A 1 21.10 38.43 29.77
CA MET A 1 19.95 37.52 29.59
C MET A 1 19.93 36.55 30.75
N PRO A 2 18.78 36.22 31.34
CA PRO A 2 18.73 35.10 32.28
C PRO A 2 19.06 33.83 31.49
N GLU A 3 20.19 33.19 31.78
CA GLU A 3 20.67 31.96 31.11
C GLU A 3 19.76 30.72 31.33
N ARG A 4 18.50 30.87 31.71
CA ARG A 4 17.76 29.83 32.45
C ARG A 4 16.42 29.39 31.86
N ASP A 5 15.97 29.92 30.74
CA ASP A 5 14.71 29.47 30.13
C ASP A 5 15.00 28.61 28.89
N GLN A 6 15.50 27.40 29.17
CA GLN A 6 15.82 26.39 28.17
C GLN A 6 15.18 25.07 28.53
N ASP A 7 14.51 24.48 27.57
CA ASP A 7 13.91 23.16 27.66
C ASP A 7 14.57 22.20 26.68
N PHE A 8 14.74 20.96 27.12
CA PHE A 8 15.43 19.92 26.35
C PHE A 8 14.52 18.71 26.13
N TYR A 9 14.48 18.23 24.90
CA TYR A 9 13.72 17.06 24.49
C TYR A 9 14.61 16.09 23.77
N ARG A 10 14.44 14.80 24.05
CA ARG A 10 15.13 13.74 23.33
C ARG A 10 14.19 13.15 22.28
N LEU A 11 14.66 13.08 21.04
CA LEU A 11 13.97 12.46 19.92
C LEU A 11 14.81 11.28 19.43
N GLU A 12 14.20 10.11 19.33
CA GLU A 12 14.81 8.96 18.68
C GLU A 12 14.40 8.97 17.20
N LEU A 13 15.36 9.23 16.32
CA LEU A 13 15.15 9.19 14.88
C LEU A 13 15.52 7.82 14.34
N PRO A 14 14.59 7.09 13.71
CA PRO A 14 14.92 5.85 13.02
C PRO A 14 15.74 6.12 11.76
N GLN A 15 16.41 5.06 11.29
CA GLN A 15 17.13 5.10 10.03
C GLN A 15 16.15 5.00 8.86
N GLU A 16 15.75 6.16 8.33
CA GLU A 16 14.79 6.29 7.22
C GLU A 16 15.34 7.29 6.20
N ALA A 17 15.97 6.79 5.13
CA ALA A 17 16.62 7.64 4.10
C ALA A 17 15.64 8.58 3.36
N SER A 18 14.34 8.33 3.52
CA SER A 18 13.25 8.86 2.71
C SER A 18 12.35 9.82 3.50
N ILE A 19 12.60 10.00 4.80
CA ILE A 19 11.78 10.80 5.70
C ILE A 19 12.58 11.97 6.26
N GLN A 20 12.08 13.18 6.01
CA GLN A 20 12.53 14.37 6.75
C GLN A 20 11.70 14.54 8.00
N THR A 21 12.34 14.96 9.09
CA THR A 21 11.64 15.32 10.32
C THR A 21 11.54 16.84 10.41
N LEU A 22 10.34 17.37 10.27
CA LEU A 22 10.02 18.78 10.49
C LEU A 22 9.57 18.97 11.94
N ILE A 23 10.28 19.82 12.68
CA ILE A 23 9.92 20.17 14.06
C ILE A 23 9.45 21.61 14.04
N THR A 24 8.27 21.85 14.60
CA THR A 24 7.67 23.18 14.73
C THR A 24 7.39 23.48 16.19
N VAL A 25 7.66 24.70 16.63
CA VAL A 25 7.31 25.20 17.96
C VAL A 25 6.30 26.33 17.80
N ARG A 26 5.21 26.28 18.57
CA ARG A 26 4.19 27.32 18.61
C ARG A 26 4.07 27.86 20.03
N SER A 27 4.24 29.15 20.22
CA SER A 27 4.17 29.81 21.53
C SER A 27 2.96 30.74 21.65
N THR A 28 2.64 31.11 22.89
CA THR A 28 1.88 32.32 23.22
C THR A 28 2.70 33.58 22.89
N GLN A 29 2.04 34.74 22.77
CA GLN A 29 2.65 36.00 22.28
C GLN A 29 3.80 36.55 23.17
N GLY A 30 4.03 35.96 24.35
CA GLY A 30 5.08 36.38 25.28
C GLY A 30 6.45 35.72 25.10
N LEU A 31 6.63 34.80 24.15
CA LEU A 31 7.89 34.05 23.98
C LEU A 31 8.57 34.32 22.65
N ASP A 32 9.89 34.59 22.69
CA ASP A 32 10.78 34.64 21.53
C ASP A 32 11.61 33.36 21.50
N LEU A 33 11.08 32.32 20.85
CA LEU A 33 11.70 31.00 20.89
C LEU A 33 12.74 30.82 19.80
N VAL A 34 13.79 30.06 20.13
CA VAL A 34 14.76 29.52 19.19
C VAL A 34 14.87 28.02 19.43
N LEU A 35 14.75 27.25 18.35
CA LEU A 35 14.87 25.80 18.35
C LEU A 35 16.23 25.40 17.76
N SER A 36 16.92 24.50 18.42
CA SER A 36 18.12 23.86 17.88
C SER A 36 18.07 22.35 18.11
N ALA A 37 18.72 21.59 17.23
CA ALA A 37 18.82 20.15 17.31
C ALA A 37 20.29 19.74 17.29
N ARG A 38 20.69 18.87 18.21
CA ARG A 38 22.06 18.35 18.32
C ARG A 38 22.07 16.83 18.33
N GLN A 39 23.09 16.26 17.72
CA GLN A 39 23.40 14.83 17.78
C GLN A 39 24.76 14.67 18.46
N GLY A 40 24.77 14.18 19.70
CA GLY A 40 25.92 14.35 20.59
C GLY A 40 26.24 15.84 20.76
N ASP A 41 27.49 16.21 20.51
CA ASP A 41 27.94 17.60 20.60
C ASP A 41 27.74 18.40 19.30
N THR A 42 27.37 17.74 18.20
CA THR A 42 27.25 18.37 16.87
C THR A 42 25.89 19.03 16.71
N LEU A 43 25.88 20.32 16.34
CA LEU A 43 24.66 21.01 15.92
C LEU A 43 24.26 20.56 14.51
N VAL A 44 23.08 19.95 14.39
CA VAL A 44 22.59 19.41 13.10
C VAL A 44 21.57 20.32 12.43
N ALA A 45 20.83 21.13 13.20
CA ALA A 45 19.89 22.11 12.67
C ALA A 45 19.56 23.21 13.69
N THR A 46 19.11 24.37 13.20
CA THR A 46 18.62 25.49 14.02
C THR A 46 17.53 26.27 13.27
N GLY A 47 16.61 26.88 13.99
CA GLY A 47 15.55 27.72 13.44
C GLY A 47 14.74 28.45 14.52
N THR A 48 13.97 29.48 14.14
CA THR A 48 13.26 30.34 15.11
C THR A 48 11.94 29.71 15.57
N PHE A 49 11.14 29.12 14.67
CA PHE A 49 9.89 28.45 15.03
C PHE A 49 9.73 27.07 14.39
N SER A 50 10.64 26.74 13.47
CA SER A 50 10.67 25.45 12.82
C SER A 50 12.08 25.12 12.40
N LEU A 51 12.42 23.84 12.41
CA LEU A 51 13.61 23.32 11.74
C LEU A 51 13.28 22.00 11.06
N THR A 52 14.06 21.67 10.03
CA THR A 52 13.97 20.39 9.32
C THR A 52 15.26 19.61 9.56
N LEU A 53 15.13 18.38 10.01
CA LEU A 53 16.23 17.43 10.10
C LEU A 53 16.31 16.63 8.79
N ALA A 54 17.51 16.56 8.24
CA ALA A 54 17.78 15.78 7.05
C ALA A 54 17.52 14.28 7.31
N PRO A 55 17.06 13.51 6.31
CA PRO A 55 16.83 12.07 6.45
C PRO A 55 18.08 11.26 6.85
N THR A 56 19.26 11.82 6.64
CA THR A 56 20.54 11.21 7.01
C THR A 56 20.84 11.27 8.52
N ILE A 57 20.08 12.05 9.29
CA ILE A 57 20.23 12.14 10.74
C ILE A 57 19.48 10.98 11.40
N VAL A 58 20.22 10.03 11.98
CA VAL A 58 19.68 8.81 12.58
C VAL A 58 20.12 8.68 14.04
N GLY A 59 19.29 8.10 14.90
CA GLY A 59 19.56 7.89 16.32
C GLY A 59 19.13 9.07 17.22
N PRO A 60 19.71 9.20 18.42
CA PRO A 60 19.25 10.16 19.42
C PRO A 60 19.64 11.59 19.03
N VAL A 61 18.63 12.44 18.94
CA VAL A 61 18.76 13.89 18.76
C VAL A 61 18.21 14.61 20.00
N VAL A 62 18.96 15.57 20.51
CA VAL A 62 18.50 16.47 21.58
C VAL A 62 18.03 17.76 20.95
N LEU A 63 16.75 18.06 21.13
CA LEU A 63 16.16 19.35 20.80
C LEU A 63 16.32 20.28 22.00
N ARG A 64 16.74 21.51 21.74
CA ARG A 64 16.75 22.60 22.72
C ARG A 64 15.83 23.70 22.24
N VAL A 65 14.85 24.04 23.07
CA VAL A 65 14.02 25.24 22.92
C VAL A 65 14.55 26.28 23.89
N GLU A 66 14.89 27.46 23.39
CA GLU A 66 15.46 28.57 24.16
C GLU A 66 14.55 29.77 24.00
N ASN A 67 14.06 30.33 25.11
CA ASN A 67 13.37 31.61 25.10
C ASN A 67 14.40 32.76 25.22
N ARG A 68 14.41 33.64 24.23
CA ARG A 68 15.29 34.81 24.16
C ARG A 68 14.62 36.11 24.59
N ASP A 69 13.32 36.07 24.87
CA ASP A 69 12.61 37.23 25.37
C ASP A 69 13.19 37.62 26.75
N PRO A 70 13.64 38.87 26.95
CA PRO A 70 14.16 39.30 28.25
C PRO A 70 13.09 39.38 29.34
N ARG A 71 11.80 39.31 28.99
CA ARG A 71 10.68 39.33 29.94
C ARG A 71 10.54 37.97 30.65
N PRO A 72 10.00 37.93 31.89
CA PRO A 72 9.70 36.67 32.56
C PRO A 72 8.69 35.83 31.77
N ALA A 73 8.99 34.54 31.56
CA ALA A 73 8.11 33.58 30.88
C ALA A 73 6.99 33.00 31.76
N ALA A 74 6.78 33.56 32.95
CA ALA A 74 5.84 33.01 33.92
C ALA A 74 4.40 33.05 33.36
N GLY A 75 3.81 31.87 33.17
CA GLY A 75 2.45 31.72 32.65
C GLY A 75 2.36 31.60 31.12
N GLU A 76 3.47 31.79 30.41
CA GLU A 76 3.54 31.52 28.98
C GLU A 76 3.65 30.02 28.70
N GLN A 77 3.23 29.61 27.51
CA GLN A 77 3.26 28.20 27.10
C GLN A 77 3.68 28.08 25.64
N TYR A 78 4.25 26.93 25.31
CA TYR A 78 4.48 26.55 23.93
C TYR A 78 4.15 25.07 23.70
N ARG A 79 3.98 24.71 22.43
CA ARG A 79 3.77 23.36 21.95
C ARG A 79 4.86 23.02 20.93
N ILE A 80 5.47 21.85 21.08
CA ILE A 80 6.32 21.24 20.06
C ILE A 80 5.49 20.26 19.25
N GLU A 81 5.62 20.35 17.94
CA GLU A 81 5.03 19.44 16.98
C GLU A 81 6.14 18.81 16.14
N VAL A 82 6.24 17.48 16.17
CA VAL A 82 7.19 16.73 15.37
C VAL A 82 6.41 16.06 14.24
N ARG A 83 6.71 16.44 13.01
CA ARG A 83 6.07 15.92 11.80
C ARG A 83 7.10 15.18 10.97
N ARG A 84 6.71 14.04 10.42
CA ARG A 84 7.49 13.31 9.43
C ARG A 84 6.92 13.60 8.04
N GLY A 85 7.78 13.99 7.11
CA GLY A 85 7.42 14.25 5.73
C GLY A 85 8.21 13.33 4.81
N ILE A 86 7.56 12.87 3.75
CA ILE A 86 8.24 12.17 2.66
C ILE A 86 9.11 13.20 1.94
N VAL A 87 10.40 12.92 1.82
CA VAL A 87 11.26 13.64 0.89
C VAL A 87 11.12 12.94 -0.45
N ALA A 88 10.62 13.66 -1.45
CA ALA A 88 10.67 13.17 -2.82
C ALA A 88 12.11 12.75 -3.11
N PRO A 89 12.35 11.55 -3.65
CA PRO A 89 13.71 11.11 -3.94
C PRO A 89 14.39 12.19 -4.79
N THR A 90 15.43 12.83 -4.25
CA THR A 90 16.32 13.68 -5.05
C THR A 90 17.01 12.73 -6.01
N ARG A 91 16.48 12.61 -7.22
CA ARG A 91 16.90 11.64 -8.24
C ARG A 91 18.11 12.19 -9.01
N PRO A 92 19.35 11.74 -8.76
CA PRO A 92 20.32 11.64 -9.83
C PRO A 92 19.96 10.37 -10.63
N GLU A 93 19.43 10.54 -11.84
CA GLU A 93 18.82 9.50 -12.68
C GLU A 93 19.70 8.29 -13.05
N SER A 94 20.95 8.18 -12.58
CA SER A 94 21.90 7.21 -13.13
C SER A 94 22.60 6.30 -12.12
N ASN A 95 22.34 6.37 -10.81
CA ASN A 95 23.12 5.56 -9.86
C ASN A 95 22.44 5.18 -8.53
N GLN A 96 21.11 5.24 -8.44
CA GLN A 96 20.44 4.51 -7.36
C GLN A 96 20.56 3.02 -7.65
N GLN A 97 21.63 2.44 -7.13
CA GLN A 97 21.83 1.02 -7.01
C GLN A 97 20.77 0.56 -6.02
N SER A 98 19.58 0.18 -6.51
CA SER A 98 18.61 -0.57 -5.72
C SER A 98 19.39 -1.68 -5.06
N THR A 99 19.38 -1.73 -3.73
CA THR A 99 20.04 -2.80 -2.99
C THR A 99 19.38 -4.08 -3.45
N SER A 100 20.05 -4.85 -4.32
CA SER A 100 19.54 -6.11 -4.88
C SER A 100 19.48 -7.23 -3.84
N GLY A 101 19.52 -6.88 -2.56
CA GLY A 101 19.48 -7.79 -1.43
C GLY A 101 18.19 -7.61 -0.66
N PRO A 102 17.91 -8.51 0.29
CA PRO A 102 16.71 -8.47 1.12
C PRO A 102 16.67 -7.16 1.91
N ASP A 103 15.47 -6.63 2.16
CA ASP A 103 15.33 -5.43 2.97
C ASP A 103 15.45 -5.72 4.48
N ILE A 104 15.29 -4.66 5.27
CA ILE A 104 15.50 -4.69 6.72
C ILE A 104 14.40 -5.43 7.49
N LEU A 105 13.26 -5.73 6.87
CA LEU A 105 12.13 -6.38 7.53
C LEU A 105 12.12 -7.90 7.34
N GLU A 106 13.05 -8.42 6.56
CA GLU A 106 13.14 -9.84 6.23
C GLU A 106 13.62 -10.69 7.41
N ASN A 107 13.12 -11.92 7.60
CA ASN A 107 12.34 -12.74 6.66
C ASN A 107 10.81 -12.68 6.93
N ASN A 108 10.03 -11.89 6.19
CA ASN A 108 8.61 -11.59 6.48
C ASN A 108 7.58 -12.29 5.54
N TRP A 109 8.00 -13.34 4.82
CA TRP A 109 7.26 -14.12 3.81
C TRP A 109 5.93 -14.82 4.21
N SER A 110 5.46 -14.72 5.46
CA SER A 110 4.20 -15.34 5.92
C SER A 110 3.64 -14.62 7.15
N PHE A 111 2.38 -14.85 7.50
CA PHE A 111 1.81 -14.31 8.74
C PHE A 111 2.50 -14.82 10.02
N ASP A 112 3.10 -16.00 9.99
CA ASP A 112 3.84 -16.56 11.14
C ASP A 112 5.19 -15.84 11.35
N THR A 113 5.71 -15.22 10.29
CA THR A 113 6.98 -14.48 10.29
C THR A 113 6.80 -12.98 10.02
N ALA A 114 5.56 -12.49 10.04
CA ALA A 114 5.24 -11.12 9.67
C ALA A 114 5.90 -10.10 10.61
N THR A 115 6.41 -9.00 10.02
CA THR A 115 7.10 -7.96 10.77
C THR A 115 6.13 -6.89 11.25
N ALA A 116 6.30 -6.42 12.48
CA ALA A 116 5.50 -5.32 13.01
C ALA A 116 5.81 -4.02 12.26
N ALA A 117 4.77 -3.37 11.75
CA ALA A 117 4.86 -2.07 11.09
C ALA A 117 4.04 -1.02 11.83
N ALA A 118 4.49 0.22 11.78
CA ALA A 118 3.91 1.36 12.47
C ALA A 118 3.09 2.22 11.52
N VAL A 119 2.01 2.79 12.05
CA VAL A 119 1.22 3.81 11.36
C VAL A 119 2.04 5.10 11.26
N ASN A 120 1.94 5.75 10.11
CA ASN A 120 2.63 6.97 9.71
C ASN A 120 4.16 6.81 9.58
N LEU A 121 4.62 5.59 9.28
CA LEU A 121 6.00 5.29 8.90
C LEU A 121 6.09 4.93 7.42
N VAL A 122 7.18 5.33 6.75
CA VAL A 122 7.50 4.89 5.39
C VAL A 122 8.62 3.88 5.48
N TYR A 123 8.41 2.77 4.78
CA TYR A 123 9.35 1.67 4.65
C TYR A 123 9.90 1.66 3.23
N ASP A 124 11.21 1.50 3.09
CA ASP A 124 11.89 1.19 1.83
C ASP A 124 12.06 -0.34 1.80
N LEU A 125 11.31 -1.02 0.93
CA LEU A 125 11.21 -2.48 0.85
C LEU A 125 11.62 -2.99 -0.53
N THR A 126 11.77 -4.30 -0.66
CA THR A 126 12.20 -4.94 -1.91
C THR A 126 11.60 -6.32 -2.06
N PHE A 127 11.14 -6.69 -3.26
CA PHE A 127 10.72 -8.07 -3.54
C PHE A 127 11.90 -9.02 -3.79
N ALA A 128 13.05 -8.79 -3.16
CA ALA A 128 14.24 -9.60 -3.34
C ALA A 128 14.22 -10.78 -2.37
N CYS A 129 13.95 -11.98 -2.90
CA CYS A 129 13.90 -13.22 -2.13
C CYS A 129 15.09 -13.36 -1.16
N PRO A 130 14.83 -13.56 0.15
CA PRO A 130 15.88 -13.63 1.17
C PRO A 130 16.69 -14.91 1.09
N ASP A 131 16.15 -15.94 0.43
CA ASP A 131 16.83 -17.19 0.18
C ASP A 131 17.38 -17.23 -1.26
N PRO A 132 18.72 -17.23 -1.43
CA PRO A 132 19.34 -17.17 -2.76
C PRO A 132 19.22 -18.49 -3.55
N ARG A 133 18.67 -19.56 -2.96
CA ARG A 133 18.51 -20.84 -3.66
C ARG A 133 17.48 -20.68 -4.80
N PRO A 134 17.74 -21.22 -6.00
CA PRO A 134 16.78 -21.17 -7.11
C PRO A 134 15.41 -21.72 -6.72
N GLY A 135 14.35 -20.93 -6.91
CA GLY A 135 12.98 -21.31 -6.60
C GLY A 135 12.63 -21.30 -5.10
N ALA A 136 13.46 -20.72 -4.23
CA ALA A 136 13.16 -20.63 -2.80
C ALA A 136 11.95 -19.73 -2.48
N CYS A 137 11.67 -18.73 -3.33
CA CYS A 137 10.45 -17.92 -3.28
C CYS A 137 9.65 -18.09 -4.59
N PRO A 138 8.87 -19.18 -4.73
CA PRO A 138 7.98 -19.35 -5.88
C PRO A 138 6.94 -18.23 -5.91
N GLY A 139 6.86 -17.51 -7.03
CA GLY A 139 5.98 -16.33 -7.16
C GLY A 139 6.64 -15.00 -6.82
N GLY A 140 7.85 -15.00 -6.26
CA GLY A 140 8.53 -13.80 -5.77
C GLY A 140 8.47 -13.72 -4.25
N ASP A 141 9.04 -12.65 -3.71
CA ASP A 141 8.99 -12.35 -2.28
C ASP A 141 7.66 -11.67 -1.91
N HIS A 142 7.10 -12.01 -0.76
CA HIS A 142 5.82 -11.52 -0.28
C HIS A 142 5.99 -10.91 1.10
N ASP A 143 5.80 -9.61 1.24
CA ASP A 143 5.93 -8.93 2.52
C ASP A 143 4.66 -9.03 3.36
N TYR A 144 4.72 -9.72 4.51
CA TYR A 144 3.64 -9.73 5.49
C TYR A 144 3.96 -8.80 6.65
N LEU A 145 3.07 -7.85 6.91
CA LEU A 145 3.20 -6.84 7.94
C LEU A 145 2.03 -6.86 8.91
N LEU A 146 2.30 -6.56 10.18
CA LEU A 146 1.30 -6.44 11.24
C LEU A 146 1.25 -5.01 11.76
N VAL A 147 0.10 -4.34 11.62
CA VAL A 147 -0.05 -2.92 11.96
C VAL A 147 -1.08 -2.73 13.06
N PRO A 148 -0.74 -2.11 14.20
CA PRO A 148 -1.72 -1.77 15.22
C PRO A 148 -2.60 -0.61 14.75
N VAL A 149 -3.92 -0.80 14.80
CA VAL A 149 -4.93 0.17 14.35
C VAL A 149 -5.93 0.48 15.45
N LYS A 150 -6.65 1.60 15.29
CA LYS A 150 -7.63 2.13 16.24
C LYS A 150 -9.02 2.21 15.62
N ALA A 151 -10.03 1.77 16.36
CA ALA A 151 -11.42 1.75 15.94
C ALA A 151 -11.87 3.12 15.39
N GLY A 152 -12.60 3.10 14.29
CA GLY A 152 -13.14 4.29 13.62
C GLY A 152 -12.11 5.15 12.87
N MET A 153 -10.82 4.83 12.95
CA MET A 153 -9.79 5.57 12.21
C MET A 153 -9.74 5.10 10.76
N ALA A 154 -9.67 6.07 9.83
CA ALA A 154 -9.45 5.81 8.41
C ALA A 154 -7.95 5.85 8.08
N TYR A 155 -7.51 4.89 7.29
CA TYR A 155 -6.14 4.68 6.87
C TYR A 155 -6.04 4.66 5.35
N LEU A 156 -4.97 5.26 4.83
CA LEU A 156 -4.48 5.09 3.47
C LEU A 156 -3.30 4.12 3.54
N ILE A 157 -3.44 2.97 2.89
CA ILE A 157 -2.40 1.93 2.80
C ILE A 157 -1.93 1.92 1.35
N ALA A 158 -0.65 2.11 1.11
CA ALA A 158 -0.16 2.24 -0.26
C ALA A 158 1.28 1.80 -0.45
N THR A 159 1.55 1.32 -1.67
CA THR A 159 2.87 1.25 -2.27
C THR A 159 3.10 2.43 -3.20
N PHE A 160 4.31 2.97 -3.27
CA PHE A 160 4.66 4.12 -4.11
C PHE A 160 6.18 4.15 -4.36
N ASP A 161 6.66 5.04 -5.22
CA ASP A 161 8.08 5.11 -5.61
C ASP A 161 8.62 3.74 -6.10
N LEU A 162 7.84 3.02 -6.91
CA LEU A 162 8.19 1.68 -7.42
C LEU A 162 9.37 1.75 -8.40
N ASP A 163 10.29 0.78 -8.31
CA ASP A 163 11.32 0.58 -9.31
C ASP A 163 10.71 0.22 -10.68
N PRO A 164 11.37 0.53 -11.81
CA PRO A 164 10.82 0.23 -13.13
C PRO A 164 10.52 -1.26 -13.33
N GLY A 165 9.25 -1.56 -13.62
CA GLY A 165 8.77 -2.92 -13.85
C GLY A 165 8.16 -3.59 -12.60
N VAL A 166 8.37 -3.02 -11.41
CA VAL A 166 7.67 -3.47 -10.21
C VAL A 166 6.18 -3.17 -10.37
N ASP A 167 5.37 -4.19 -10.10
CA ASP A 167 3.93 -4.15 -10.08
C ASP A 167 3.50 -4.84 -8.79
N SER A 168 2.81 -4.13 -7.91
CA SER A 168 2.46 -4.59 -6.57
C SER A 168 0.98 -4.89 -6.44
N VAL A 169 0.64 -5.70 -5.44
CA VAL A 169 -0.71 -5.86 -4.91
C VAL A 169 -0.65 -5.72 -3.39
N VAL A 170 -1.58 -4.93 -2.84
CA VAL A 170 -1.79 -4.81 -1.39
C VAL A 170 -3.09 -5.49 -1.03
N GLU A 171 -3.03 -6.35 -0.02
CA GLU A 171 -4.19 -7.05 0.54
C GLU A 171 -4.23 -6.89 2.06
N LEU A 172 -5.44 -6.72 2.58
CA LEU A 172 -5.70 -6.54 4.01
C LEU A 172 -6.37 -7.78 4.60
N PHE A 173 -6.00 -8.11 5.83
CA PHE A 173 -6.50 -9.26 6.60
C PHE A 173 -6.95 -8.77 7.98
N TRP A 174 -8.20 -9.07 8.35
CA TRP A 174 -8.78 -8.66 9.62
C TRP A 174 -9.54 -9.82 10.25
N GLY A 175 -9.21 -10.15 11.51
CA GLY A 175 -9.79 -11.26 12.26
C GLY A 175 -9.39 -12.67 11.78
N SER A 176 -8.94 -12.83 10.54
CA SER A 176 -8.41 -14.07 9.97
C SER A 176 -7.29 -13.80 8.97
N THR A 177 -6.33 -14.71 8.89
CA THR A 177 -5.22 -14.71 7.92
C THR A 177 -5.48 -15.58 6.69
N ALA A 178 -6.63 -16.27 6.64
CA ALA A 178 -6.93 -17.25 5.60
C ALA A 178 -7.38 -16.62 4.27
N ALA A 179 -8.04 -15.46 4.34
CA ALA A 179 -8.53 -14.74 3.16
C ALA A 179 -8.47 -13.23 3.40
N PRO A 180 -8.06 -12.44 2.39
CA PRO A 180 -8.07 -11.00 2.51
C PRO A 180 -9.50 -10.46 2.55
N ILE A 181 -9.72 -9.43 3.36
CA ILE A 181 -10.99 -8.70 3.46
C ILE A 181 -11.16 -7.67 2.35
N VAL A 182 -10.05 -7.12 1.84
CA VAL A 182 -10.00 -6.19 0.71
C VAL A 182 -8.59 -6.22 0.12
N GLY A 183 -8.46 -5.91 -1.16
CA GLY A 183 -7.17 -5.71 -1.82
C GLY A 183 -7.29 -4.77 -3.01
N ASN A 184 -6.16 -4.23 -3.42
CA ASN A 184 -6.01 -3.38 -4.59
C ASN A 184 -4.65 -3.72 -5.23
N ASP A 185 -4.64 -3.97 -6.53
CA ASP A 185 -3.42 -4.16 -7.32
C ASP A 185 -3.05 -2.87 -8.07
N ASP A 186 -4.03 -2.19 -8.66
CA ASP A 186 -3.82 -0.92 -9.34
C ASP A 186 -4.61 0.24 -8.70
N TYR A 187 -3.92 1.30 -8.26
CA TYR A 187 -4.57 2.53 -7.81
C TYR A 187 -5.36 3.23 -8.93
N ALA A 188 -4.85 3.14 -10.16
CA ALA A 188 -5.50 3.67 -11.35
C ALA A 188 -5.37 2.65 -12.49
N PRO A 189 -6.33 2.60 -13.44
CA PRO A 189 -6.30 1.62 -14.52
C PRO A 189 -4.97 1.66 -15.30
N GLY A 190 -4.26 0.53 -15.34
CA GLY A 190 -2.97 0.41 -16.03
C GLY A 190 -1.77 1.00 -15.26
N GLY A 191 -1.97 1.41 -14.01
CA GLY A 191 -0.87 1.65 -13.07
C GLY A 191 -0.27 0.34 -12.55
N ALA A 192 0.80 0.46 -11.78
CA ALA A 192 1.51 -0.68 -11.16
C ALA A 192 1.61 -0.56 -9.64
N LEU A 193 1.20 0.59 -9.08
CA LEU A 193 1.21 0.83 -7.65
C LEU A 193 -0.18 0.53 -7.10
N SER A 194 -0.22 -0.05 -5.91
CA SER A 194 -1.45 -0.28 -5.16
C SER A 194 -1.70 0.78 -4.10
N ALA A 195 -2.95 1.18 -3.93
CA ALA A 195 -3.37 1.97 -2.77
C ALA A 195 -4.83 1.73 -2.43
N LEU A 196 -5.15 1.75 -1.14
CA LEU A 196 -6.51 1.52 -0.64
C LEU A 196 -6.81 2.37 0.59
N HIS A 197 -8.08 2.74 0.71
CA HIS A 197 -8.64 3.39 1.89
C HIS A 197 -9.41 2.37 2.73
N TRP A 198 -9.12 2.31 4.02
CA TRP A 198 -9.78 1.38 4.93
C TRP A 198 -10.03 2.02 6.30
N THR A 199 -11.21 1.78 6.86
CA THR A 199 -11.57 2.24 8.21
C THR A 199 -11.57 1.05 9.16
N ALA A 200 -10.81 1.14 10.23
CA ALA A 200 -10.74 0.06 11.22
C ALA A 200 -12.07 -0.07 11.96
N PRO A 201 -12.72 -1.25 11.96
CA PRO A 201 -13.98 -1.43 12.67
C PRO A 201 -13.79 -1.42 14.19
N ASP A 202 -12.66 -1.98 14.67
CA ASP A 202 -12.32 -2.09 16.09
C ASP A 202 -10.82 -1.81 16.31
N ASP A 203 -10.42 -1.68 17.58
CA ASP A 203 -9.00 -1.70 17.97
C ASP A 203 -8.42 -3.10 17.71
N GLY A 204 -7.25 -3.19 17.08
CA GLY A 204 -6.66 -4.49 16.80
C GLY A 204 -5.40 -4.43 15.95
N ILE A 205 -5.04 -5.59 15.40
CA ILE A 205 -3.90 -5.77 14.50
C ILE A 205 -4.44 -6.03 13.10
N LEU A 206 -4.10 -5.15 12.17
CA LEU A 206 -4.34 -5.33 10.75
C LEU A 206 -3.19 -6.15 10.16
N GLY A 207 -3.52 -7.28 9.56
CA GLY A 207 -2.58 -8.02 8.72
C GLY A 207 -2.55 -7.40 7.32
N ILE A 208 -1.36 -7.21 6.76
CA ILE A 208 -1.16 -6.69 5.41
C ILE A 208 -0.26 -7.65 4.67
N ARG A 209 -0.63 -8.02 3.45
CA ARG A 209 0.25 -8.68 2.49
C ARG A 209 0.53 -7.71 1.36
N ILE A 210 1.81 -7.52 1.05
CA ILE A 210 2.27 -6.83 -0.14
C ILE A 210 2.96 -7.89 -0.97
N ALA A 211 2.53 -8.06 -2.22
CA ALA A 211 3.11 -9.07 -3.08
C ALA A 211 3.31 -8.50 -4.49
N PRO A 212 4.21 -9.08 -5.27
CA PRO A 212 4.30 -8.74 -6.67
C PRO A 212 3.07 -9.23 -7.43
N ARG A 213 2.48 -8.34 -8.23
CA ARG A 213 1.37 -8.68 -9.11
C ARG A 213 1.91 -9.46 -10.30
N ASN A 214 1.77 -10.76 -10.22
CA ASN A 214 2.34 -11.67 -11.20
C ASN A 214 1.28 -12.51 -11.94
N GLY A 215 -0.01 -12.35 -11.63
CA GLY A 215 -1.08 -13.17 -12.21
C GLY A 215 -0.89 -14.67 -11.99
N GLY A 216 -0.09 -15.08 -11.00
CA GLY A 216 0.34 -16.46 -10.75
C GLY A 216 1.58 -16.92 -11.54
N LEU A 217 2.22 -16.05 -12.33
CA LEU A 217 3.48 -16.34 -13.01
C LEU A 217 4.68 -16.01 -12.12
N HIS A 218 5.86 -16.55 -12.42
CA HIS A 218 7.08 -16.08 -11.76
C HIS A 218 7.38 -14.66 -12.22
N GLN A 219 7.50 -13.71 -11.29
CA GLN A 219 7.93 -12.36 -11.63
C GLN A 219 9.36 -12.44 -12.17
N GLN A 220 9.53 -12.19 -13.47
CA GLN A 220 10.84 -12.10 -14.10
C GLN A 220 11.36 -10.67 -14.01
N LEU A 221 11.45 -10.14 -12.79
CA LEU A 221 12.17 -8.88 -12.60
C LEU A 221 13.67 -9.16 -12.69
N PRO A 222 14.44 -8.36 -13.44
CA PRO A 222 15.88 -8.34 -13.28
C PRO A 222 16.17 -8.09 -11.79
N ALA A 223 17.03 -8.90 -11.17
CA ALA A 223 17.33 -8.84 -9.72
C ALA A 223 17.77 -7.44 -9.20
N ALA A 224 18.10 -6.51 -10.11
CA ALA A 224 18.49 -5.15 -9.79
C ALA A 224 17.32 -4.15 -9.69
N LYS A 225 16.06 -4.56 -9.87
CA LYS A 225 14.89 -3.65 -9.89
C LYS A 225 13.67 -4.26 -9.22
N THR A 226 13.73 -4.35 -7.89
CA THR A 226 12.67 -4.94 -7.06
C THR A 226 12.22 -4.00 -5.93
N GLY A 227 12.77 -2.79 -5.87
CA GLY A 227 12.50 -1.84 -4.79
C GLY A 227 11.13 -1.16 -4.89
N TYR A 228 10.54 -0.87 -3.74
CA TYR A 228 9.33 -0.07 -3.62
C TYR A 228 9.27 0.58 -2.24
N ARG A 229 8.41 1.59 -2.07
CA ARG A 229 8.10 2.16 -0.75
C ARG A 229 6.72 1.77 -0.31
N PHE A 230 6.56 1.57 1.00
CA PHE A 230 5.29 1.22 1.62
C PHE A 230 4.97 2.12 2.81
N THR A 231 3.69 2.42 3.02
CA THR A 231 3.24 3.09 4.23
C THR A 231 1.77 2.81 4.57
N VAL A 232 1.47 2.89 5.86
CA VAL A 232 0.10 3.00 6.39
C VAL A 232 -0.04 4.36 7.03
N ALA A 233 -0.78 5.27 6.42
CA ALA A 233 -0.98 6.62 6.93
C ALA A 233 -2.40 6.83 7.44
N THR A 234 -2.59 7.56 8.54
CA THR A 234 -3.92 8.01 8.94
C THR A 234 -4.43 9.04 7.94
N VAL A 235 -5.63 8.87 7.38
CA VAL A 235 -6.20 9.76 6.34
C VAL A 235 -6.27 11.22 6.78
N ALA A 236 -6.57 11.47 8.05
CA ALA A 236 -6.60 12.82 8.62
C ALA A 236 -5.21 13.47 8.77
N GLY A 237 -4.13 12.71 8.57
CA GLY A 237 -2.75 13.15 8.77
C GLY A 237 -2.14 13.83 7.54
N GLU A 238 -1.15 14.69 7.77
CA GLU A 238 -0.42 15.37 6.69
C GLU A 238 0.31 14.38 5.76
N LEU A 239 0.80 13.26 6.32
CA LEU A 239 1.46 12.22 5.55
C LEU A 239 0.53 11.63 4.49
N ALA A 240 -0.70 11.25 4.86
CA ALA A 240 -1.67 10.70 3.92
C ALA A 240 -1.99 11.68 2.79
N ARG A 241 -2.18 12.97 3.11
CA ARG A 241 -2.42 14.01 2.09
C ARG A 241 -1.27 14.14 1.09
N LYS A 242 -0.02 14.16 1.58
CA LYS A 242 1.17 14.22 0.71
C LYS A 242 1.32 12.95 -0.12
N LEU A 243 1.10 11.81 0.52
CA LEU A 243 1.17 10.50 -0.13
C LEU A 243 0.15 10.38 -1.25
N GLU A 244 -1.08 10.84 -1.04
CA GLU A 244 -2.11 10.82 -2.07
C GLU A 244 -1.77 11.73 -3.26
N GLU A 245 -1.16 12.89 -3.01
CA GLU A 245 -0.61 13.73 -4.09
C GLU A 245 0.52 13.01 -4.87
N THR A 246 1.44 12.34 -4.18
CA THR A 246 2.52 11.55 -4.79
C THR A 246 1.98 10.39 -5.62
N ILE A 247 1.10 9.57 -5.04
CA ILE A 247 0.49 8.41 -5.69
C ILE A 247 -0.25 8.83 -6.95
N ARG A 248 -1.05 9.89 -6.89
CA ARG A 248 -1.75 10.41 -8.06
C ARG A 248 -0.82 10.87 -9.16
N ALA A 249 0.27 11.56 -8.79
CA ALA A 249 1.28 11.99 -9.74
C ALA A 249 1.95 10.77 -10.42
N GLN A 250 2.31 9.74 -9.65
CA GLN A 250 2.93 8.51 -10.17
C GLN A 250 1.99 7.68 -11.03
N ALA A 251 0.72 7.64 -10.67
CA ALA A 251 -0.32 6.95 -11.42
C ALA A 251 -0.81 7.75 -12.64
N ASN A 252 -0.21 8.91 -12.95
CA ASN A 252 -0.64 9.82 -14.02
C ASN A 252 -2.14 10.18 -13.94
N VAL A 253 -2.70 10.22 -12.74
CA VAL A 253 -4.11 10.58 -12.53
C VAL A 253 -4.22 12.11 -12.51
N PRO A 254 -4.95 12.73 -13.45
CA PRO A 254 -5.09 14.19 -13.51
C PRO A 254 -5.58 14.72 -12.16
N ARG A 255 -4.94 15.77 -11.64
CA ARG A 255 -5.46 16.48 -10.47
C ARG A 255 -6.83 17.05 -10.84
N PRO A 256 -7.90 16.87 -10.05
CA PRO A 256 -9.16 17.54 -10.32
C PRO A 256 -8.85 19.02 -10.36
N THR A 257 -9.14 19.65 -11.50
CA THR A 257 -9.14 21.10 -11.57
C THR A 257 -10.12 21.56 -10.50
N PRO A 258 -9.72 22.39 -9.53
CA PRO A 258 -10.65 22.93 -8.55
C PRO A 258 -11.81 23.54 -9.34
N THR A 259 -13.01 22.98 -9.21
CA THR A 259 -14.20 23.61 -9.79
C THR A 259 -14.30 24.96 -9.11
N ALA A 260 -14.11 26.04 -9.88
CA ALA A 260 -14.20 27.39 -9.34
C ALA A 260 -15.51 27.49 -8.57
N ALA A 261 -15.43 27.81 -7.28
CA ALA A 261 -16.62 28.04 -6.49
C ALA A 261 -17.47 29.08 -7.24
N PRO A 262 -18.78 28.85 -7.42
CA PRO A 262 -19.62 29.81 -8.13
C PRO A 262 -19.43 31.17 -7.46
N VAL A 263 -18.94 32.13 -8.24
CA VAL A 263 -18.79 33.52 -7.79
C VAL A 263 -20.18 33.94 -7.35
N ALA A 264 -20.34 34.22 -6.05
CA ALA A 264 -21.61 34.70 -5.53
C ALA A 264 -22.01 35.91 -6.37
N ALA A 265 -23.16 35.81 -7.05
CA ALA A 265 -23.69 36.92 -7.82
C ALA A 265 -23.76 38.14 -6.89
N PRO A 266 -23.31 39.32 -7.33
CA PRO A 266 -23.39 40.52 -6.52
C PRO A 266 -24.84 40.70 -6.08
N VAL A 267 -25.05 40.65 -4.77
CA VAL A 267 -26.35 40.92 -4.16
C VAL A 267 -26.69 42.36 -4.51
N GLY A 268 -27.54 42.51 -5.53
CA GLY A 268 -28.13 43.80 -5.88
C GLY A 268 -28.85 44.33 -4.65
N GLY A 269 -28.32 45.41 -4.09
CA GLY A 269 -28.92 46.09 -2.95
C GLY A 269 -30.28 46.65 -3.32
N THR A 270 -31.34 45.94 -2.95
CA THR A 270 -32.67 46.53 -2.77
C THR A 270 -32.86 46.85 -1.30
N THR A 271 -32.69 48.14 -0.99
CA THR A 271 -33.23 48.80 0.18
C THR A 271 -34.76 48.73 0.14
N GLY A 272 -35.35 47.86 0.96
CA GLY A 272 -36.79 47.77 1.15
C GLY A 272 -37.12 47.36 2.57
N GLY A 273 -37.51 48.34 3.39
CA GLY A 273 -37.92 48.12 4.78
C GLY A 273 -39.18 47.27 4.88
N GLY A 274 -39.18 46.35 5.85
CA GLY A 274 -40.34 45.53 6.17
C GLY A 274 -40.16 44.86 7.53
N ASN A 275 -40.71 45.49 8.56
CA ASN A 275 -40.88 44.90 9.88
C ASN A 275 -41.77 43.66 9.78
N GLY A 276 -41.24 42.49 10.12
CA GLY A 276 -41.99 41.23 10.18
C GLY A 276 -41.35 40.27 11.17
N SER A 277 -41.85 40.28 12.40
CA SER A 277 -41.51 39.32 13.45
C SER A 277 -42.05 37.94 13.08
N GLY A 278 -41.15 36.95 12.98
CA GLY A 278 -41.50 35.56 12.66
C GLY A 278 -40.49 34.59 13.29
N THR A 279 -40.83 34.07 14.45
CA THR A 279 -40.11 33.01 15.16
C THR A 279 -40.29 31.67 14.45
N GLY A 280 -39.27 31.24 13.70
CA GLY A 280 -39.19 29.89 13.12
C GLY A 280 -37.86 29.24 13.47
N ALA A 281 -37.89 28.20 14.30
CA ALA A 281 -36.71 27.43 14.70
C ALA A 281 -36.14 26.62 13.51
N PRO A 282 -34.81 26.51 13.37
CA PRO A 282 -34.19 25.78 12.27
C PRO A 282 -34.33 24.26 12.49
N VAL A 283 -34.98 23.58 11.54
CA VAL A 283 -35.00 22.13 11.44
C VAL A 283 -33.64 21.67 10.91
N ALA A 284 -32.94 20.84 11.69
CA ALA A 284 -31.65 20.29 11.32
C ALA A 284 -31.79 19.33 10.11
N PRO A 285 -30.91 19.42 9.10
CA PRO A 285 -30.94 18.50 7.97
C PRO A 285 -30.57 17.08 8.42
N PRO A 286 -31.17 16.03 7.80
CA PRO A 286 -30.85 14.65 8.12
C PRO A 286 -29.39 14.33 7.81
N PRO A 287 -28.75 13.42 8.56
CA PRO A 287 -27.36 13.02 8.30
C PRO A 287 -27.25 12.38 6.92
N ALA A 288 -26.34 12.91 6.11
CA ALA A 288 -26.01 12.34 4.82
C ALA A 288 -25.49 10.91 5.02
N ALA A 289 -26.17 9.93 4.42
CA ALA A 289 -25.68 8.56 4.35
C ALA A 289 -24.31 8.56 3.67
N GLY A 290 -23.30 8.00 4.34
CA GLY A 290 -21.95 7.88 3.81
C GLY A 290 -21.97 7.07 2.51
N GLY A 291 -21.84 7.75 1.38
CA GLY A 291 -21.64 7.10 0.09
C GLY A 291 -20.31 6.38 0.11
N VAL A 292 -20.33 5.06 -0.07
CA VAL A 292 -19.12 4.30 -0.37
C VAL A 292 -18.58 4.84 -1.68
N VAL A 293 -17.36 5.36 -1.67
CA VAL A 293 -16.66 5.82 -2.88
C VAL A 293 -16.47 4.59 -3.76
N GLN A 294 -17.27 4.50 -4.82
CA GLN A 294 -17.24 3.38 -5.76
C GLN A 294 -16.12 3.65 -6.78
N GLU A 295 -15.06 2.84 -6.74
CA GLU A 295 -13.98 2.91 -7.71
C GLU A 295 -14.52 2.55 -9.11
N SER A 296 -14.12 3.35 -10.12
CA SER A 296 -14.55 3.18 -11.50
C SER A 296 -13.34 2.90 -12.38
N ILE A 297 -13.35 1.78 -13.12
CA ILE A 297 -12.40 1.49 -14.20
C ILE A 297 -12.94 2.09 -15.51
N ALA A 298 -12.05 2.39 -16.46
CA ALA A 298 -12.46 2.79 -17.80
C ALA A 298 -13.32 1.69 -18.46
N ALA A 299 -14.50 2.05 -18.95
CA ALA A 299 -15.34 1.13 -19.71
C ALA A 299 -14.66 0.73 -21.04
N GLY A 300 -14.94 -0.46 -21.56
CA GLY A 300 -14.36 -0.91 -22.83
C GLY A 300 -14.46 -2.40 -23.10
N PRO A 301 -14.06 -2.85 -24.30
CA PRO A 301 -14.13 -4.24 -24.69
C PRO A 301 -13.12 -5.10 -23.93
N ALA A 302 -13.51 -6.31 -23.57
CA ALA A 302 -12.66 -7.32 -22.95
C ALA A 302 -13.07 -8.73 -23.42
N ILE A 303 -12.22 -9.71 -23.13
CA ILE A 303 -12.50 -11.13 -23.32
C ILE A 303 -12.35 -11.89 -21.99
N ILE A 304 -13.11 -12.96 -21.84
CA ILE A 304 -12.95 -13.92 -20.74
C ILE A 304 -11.74 -14.81 -21.03
N ILE A 305 -10.75 -14.89 -20.14
CA ILE A 305 -9.55 -15.76 -20.36
C ILE A 305 -9.70 -17.17 -19.80
N ARG A 306 -10.67 -17.40 -18.91
CA ARG A 306 -11.00 -18.72 -18.34
C ARG A 306 -12.48 -18.82 -18.05
N GLU A 307 -13.04 -20.03 -18.11
CA GLU A 307 -14.46 -20.24 -17.81
C GLU A 307 -14.83 -19.60 -16.46
N THR A 308 -15.87 -18.78 -16.46
CA THR A 308 -16.31 -18.04 -15.27
C THR A 308 -17.82 -17.92 -15.21
N VAL A 309 -18.35 -17.50 -14.06
CA VAL A 309 -19.79 -17.33 -13.83
C VAL A 309 -20.10 -15.84 -13.73
N LEU A 310 -20.95 -15.35 -14.63
CA LEU A 310 -21.55 -14.02 -14.54
C LEU A 310 -22.58 -14.03 -13.41
N ARG A 311 -22.45 -13.12 -12.44
CA ARG A 311 -23.28 -13.10 -11.23
C ARG A 311 -24.09 -11.81 -11.10
N ARG A 312 -25.18 -11.87 -10.33
CA ARG A 312 -26.02 -10.70 -10.07
C ARG A 312 -25.35 -9.65 -9.19
N ASP A 313 -24.55 -10.07 -8.22
CA ASP A 313 -23.90 -9.22 -7.22
C ASP A 313 -22.38 -9.55 -7.14
N PRO A 314 -21.52 -8.63 -6.66
CA PRO A 314 -20.06 -8.79 -6.62
C PRO A 314 -19.58 -9.71 -5.49
N ASN A 315 -20.06 -10.96 -5.45
CA ASN A 315 -19.58 -11.98 -4.51
C ASN A 315 -19.80 -13.41 -5.05
N GLU A 316 -19.03 -14.38 -4.55
CA GLU A 316 -19.08 -15.77 -5.04
C GLU A 316 -20.40 -16.49 -4.77
N ARG A 317 -21.19 -16.03 -3.80
CA ARG A 317 -22.47 -16.66 -3.41
C ARG A 317 -23.66 -16.06 -4.15
N ALA A 318 -23.45 -15.00 -4.91
CA ALA A 318 -24.49 -14.34 -5.68
C ALA A 318 -25.05 -15.27 -6.75
N THR A 319 -26.33 -15.09 -7.07
CA THR A 319 -27.04 -15.87 -8.09
C THR A 319 -26.28 -15.83 -9.41
N ALA A 320 -25.98 -17.01 -9.96
CA ALA A 320 -25.43 -17.15 -11.29
C ALA A 320 -26.47 -16.71 -12.34
N LEU A 321 -26.08 -15.80 -13.22
CA LEU A 321 -26.87 -15.35 -14.36
C LEU A 321 -26.55 -16.17 -15.60
N ALA A 322 -25.27 -16.43 -15.86
CA ALA A 322 -24.79 -17.22 -16.99
C ALA A 322 -23.38 -17.78 -16.69
N THR A 323 -23.01 -18.87 -17.35
CA THR A 323 -21.61 -19.32 -17.44
C THR A 323 -21.02 -18.78 -18.74
N LEU A 324 -19.85 -18.14 -18.66
CA LEU A 324 -19.15 -17.57 -19.80
C LEU A 324 -17.92 -18.43 -20.12
N ALA A 325 -17.82 -18.89 -21.36
CA ALA A 325 -16.67 -19.66 -21.84
C ALA A 325 -15.44 -18.74 -22.04
N PRO A 326 -14.20 -19.28 -22.05
CA PRO A 326 -13.04 -18.55 -22.53
C PRO A 326 -13.27 -17.94 -23.92
N GLU A 327 -12.59 -16.83 -24.21
CA GLU A 327 -12.72 -16.00 -25.42
C GLU A 327 -14.09 -15.33 -25.62
N THR A 328 -15.02 -15.45 -24.64
CA THR A 328 -16.30 -14.72 -24.70
C THR A 328 -16.04 -13.22 -24.66
N LYS A 329 -16.51 -12.51 -25.68
CA LYS A 329 -16.43 -11.04 -25.74
C LYS A 329 -17.44 -10.41 -24.79
N ILE A 330 -16.97 -9.43 -24.04
CA ILE A 330 -17.77 -8.67 -23.08
C ILE A 330 -17.42 -7.17 -23.14
N SER A 331 -18.28 -6.34 -22.57
CA SER A 331 -18.01 -4.91 -22.37
C SER A 331 -17.95 -4.60 -20.87
N VAL A 332 -16.80 -4.13 -20.40
CA VAL A 332 -16.62 -3.64 -19.03
C VAL A 332 -17.39 -2.33 -18.86
N ARG A 333 -18.25 -2.23 -17.85
CA ARG A 333 -19.09 -1.04 -17.61
C ARG A 333 -18.49 -0.03 -16.65
N GLY A 334 -17.51 -0.45 -15.84
CA GLY A 334 -16.71 0.44 -15.00
C GLY A 334 -16.86 0.30 -13.48
N PRO A 335 -18.02 0.02 -12.86
CA PRO A 335 -18.04 -0.10 -11.42
C PRO A 335 -17.28 -1.34 -10.96
N VAL A 336 -16.42 -1.14 -9.96
CA VAL A 336 -15.65 -2.19 -9.26
C VAL A 336 -16.15 -2.36 -7.85
N SER A 337 -16.09 -3.59 -7.37
CA SER A 337 -16.34 -3.90 -5.97
C SER A 337 -15.37 -5.02 -5.55
N GLY A 338 -14.24 -4.64 -4.95
CA GLY A 338 -13.16 -5.58 -4.63
C GLY A 338 -12.63 -6.25 -5.90
N LEU A 339 -12.63 -7.59 -5.93
CA LEU A 339 -12.15 -8.38 -7.07
C LEU A 339 -13.16 -8.49 -8.23
N TRP A 340 -14.31 -7.82 -8.14
CA TRP A 340 -15.41 -7.97 -9.09
C TRP A 340 -15.56 -6.71 -9.93
N VAL A 341 -15.80 -6.93 -11.22
CA VAL A 341 -16.05 -5.86 -12.19
C VAL A 341 -17.40 -6.09 -12.85
N SER A 342 -18.16 -5.01 -13.02
CA SER A 342 -19.42 -5.06 -13.74
C SER A 342 -19.18 -5.14 -15.24
N VAL A 343 -19.80 -6.13 -15.88
CA VAL A 343 -19.66 -6.43 -17.30
C VAL A 343 -21.02 -6.65 -17.94
N GLU A 344 -21.07 -6.39 -19.23
CA GLU A 344 -22.18 -6.70 -20.13
C GLU A 344 -21.71 -7.78 -21.10
N SER A 345 -22.53 -8.81 -21.32
CA SER A 345 -22.21 -9.95 -22.17
C SER A 345 -23.42 -10.27 -23.05
N GLU A 346 -23.20 -10.66 -24.30
CA GLU A 346 -24.29 -11.09 -25.19
C GLU A 346 -25.02 -12.33 -24.68
N ALA A 347 -24.39 -13.12 -23.79
CA ALA A 347 -25.00 -14.28 -23.16
C ALA A 347 -26.06 -13.94 -22.11
N SER A 348 -26.18 -12.66 -21.70
CA SER A 348 -27.13 -12.22 -20.68
C SER A 348 -27.70 -10.84 -21.00
N ILE A 349 -29.03 -10.72 -20.97
CA ILE A 349 -29.74 -9.43 -21.14
C ILE A 349 -29.44 -8.47 -19.97
N LEU A 350 -29.08 -9.02 -18.81
CA LEU A 350 -28.74 -8.24 -17.63
C LEU A 350 -27.23 -8.10 -17.49
N PRO A 351 -26.72 -6.90 -17.15
CA PRO A 351 -25.34 -6.77 -16.72
C PRO A 351 -25.12 -7.60 -15.46
N GLY A 352 -23.91 -8.11 -15.30
CA GLY A 352 -23.53 -8.88 -14.13
C GLY A 352 -22.11 -8.57 -13.69
N TRP A 353 -21.63 -9.36 -12.74
CA TRP A 353 -20.32 -9.24 -12.14
C TRP A 353 -19.51 -10.50 -12.43
N VAL A 354 -18.27 -10.29 -12.86
CA VAL A 354 -17.25 -11.33 -13.03
C VAL A 354 -16.01 -10.92 -12.26
N ARG A 355 -15.12 -11.88 -11.98
CA ARG A 355 -13.85 -11.55 -11.34
C ARG A 355 -12.93 -10.86 -12.34
N TRP A 356 -12.26 -9.80 -11.89
CA TRP A 356 -11.30 -9.07 -12.69
C TRP A 356 -10.20 -9.98 -13.26
N SER A 357 -9.72 -10.92 -12.44
CA SER A 357 -8.72 -11.92 -12.80
C SER A 357 -9.12 -12.87 -13.94
N ASP A 358 -10.38 -12.86 -14.35
CA ASP A 358 -10.92 -13.73 -15.41
C ASP A 358 -11.06 -12.97 -16.73
N LEU A 359 -10.61 -11.70 -16.78
CA LEU A 359 -10.73 -10.81 -17.92
C LEU A 359 -9.37 -10.43 -18.51
N GLN A 360 -9.34 -10.24 -19.82
CA GLN A 360 -8.28 -9.53 -20.53
C GLN A 360 -8.89 -8.40 -21.35
N ARG A 361 -8.41 -7.17 -21.16
CA ARG A 361 -8.86 -6.02 -21.94
C ARG A 361 -8.39 -6.14 -23.37
N LEU A 362 -9.30 -5.87 -24.30
CA LEU A 362 -8.92 -5.70 -25.70
C LEU A 362 -8.45 -4.27 -25.89
N THR A 363 -7.14 -4.10 -26.09
CA THR A 363 -6.58 -2.82 -26.53
C THR A 363 -7.20 -2.51 -27.89
N SER A 364 -8.01 -1.45 -27.96
CA SER A 364 -8.52 -1.01 -29.26
C SER A 364 -7.31 -0.67 -30.13
N PRO A 365 -7.19 -1.20 -31.36
CA PRO A 365 -6.11 -0.81 -32.25
C PRO A 365 -6.15 0.70 -32.41
N SER A 366 -5.03 1.36 -32.14
CA SER A 366 -4.92 2.80 -32.30
C SER A 366 -5.24 3.15 -33.76
N PRO A 367 -6.10 4.14 -34.06
CA PRO A 367 -6.53 4.45 -35.43
C PRO A 367 -5.42 4.95 -36.37
N ASP A 368 -4.17 5.07 -35.91
CA ASP A 368 -3.06 5.70 -36.63
C ASP A 368 -2.23 4.76 -37.54
N THR A 369 -2.73 3.59 -37.96
CA THR A 369 -1.96 2.69 -38.86
C THR A 369 -2.70 2.21 -40.11
N ALA A 370 -3.73 2.93 -40.54
CA ALA A 370 -4.40 2.66 -41.81
C ALA A 370 -3.99 3.69 -42.89
N SER A 371 -2.72 3.69 -43.32
CA SER A 371 -2.26 4.38 -44.54
C SER A 371 -0.84 3.96 -44.93
N ALA A 372 -0.66 2.77 -45.51
CA ALA A 372 0.52 2.44 -46.33
C ALA A 372 0.33 1.14 -47.14
N GLU A 373 -0.60 1.14 -48.10
CA GLU A 373 -0.57 0.17 -49.21
C GLU A 373 -0.89 0.88 -50.53
N ALA A 374 0.15 1.21 -51.29
CA ALA A 374 0.17 1.26 -52.75
C ALA A 374 1.54 1.76 -53.24
N SER A 375 2.40 0.85 -53.70
CA SER A 375 3.36 1.09 -54.80
C SER A 375 4.04 -0.23 -55.19
N LEU A 376 3.59 -0.82 -56.30
CA LEU A 376 4.31 -1.85 -57.06
C LEU A 376 5.55 -1.23 -57.73
N PRO A 377 6.63 -2.00 -57.91
CA PRO A 377 7.30 -1.96 -59.21
C PRO A 377 7.64 -3.34 -59.79
N THR A 378 7.25 -3.44 -61.06
CA THR A 378 7.78 -4.13 -62.23
C THR A 378 9.00 -5.07 -62.11
N ALA A 379 8.85 -6.24 -62.73
CA ALA A 379 9.86 -7.26 -63.01
C ALA A 379 11.07 -6.78 -63.86
N PRO A 380 12.16 -7.57 -63.90
CA PRO A 380 12.45 -8.21 -65.19
C PRO A 380 12.86 -9.70 -65.11
N THR A 381 12.66 -10.30 -66.27
CA THR A 381 12.88 -11.67 -66.74
C THR A 381 14.34 -12.12 -66.73
N SER A 382 14.62 -13.39 -66.37
CA SER A 382 15.63 -14.19 -67.09
C SER A 382 15.44 -15.71 -66.92
N VAL A 383 15.39 -16.33 -68.09
CA VAL A 383 15.36 -17.74 -68.50
C VAL A 383 16.46 -18.62 -67.87
N GLY A 384 16.14 -19.89 -67.60
CA GLY A 384 17.14 -20.96 -67.40
C GLY A 384 16.52 -22.35 -67.24
N ALA A 385 16.58 -23.16 -68.29
CA ALA A 385 16.06 -24.53 -68.42
C ALA A 385 16.72 -25.52 -67.42
N GLY A 386 15.98 -26.46 -66.86
CA GLY A 386 15.88 -27.83 -67.40
C GLY A 386 16.11 -28.90 -66.30
N PRO A 387 15.75 -30.18 -66.52
CA PRO A 387 14.97 -30.95 -65.55
C PRO A 387 15.70 -32.15 -64.91
N ASN A 388 15.22 -32.67 -63.77
CA ASN A 388 15.28 -34.12 -63.54
C ASN A 388 14.23 -34.67 -62.55
N ILE A 389 13.87 -35.93 -62.80
CA ILE A 389 12.68 -36.67 -62.42
C ILE A 389 12.94 -37.60 -61.22
N GLY A 390 12.08 -37.52 -60.18
CA GLY A 390 11.57 -38.57 -59.25
C GLY A 390 12.53 -39.56 -58.55
N PRO A 391 12.03 -40.53 -57.74
CA PRO A 391 10.71 -40.68 -57.09
C PRO A 391 10.81 -40.88 -55.53
N PRO A 392 9.70 -41.05 -54.80
CA PRO A 392 9.67 -41.10 -53.33
C PRO A 392 9.74 -42.53 -52.77
N GLY A 393 10.27 -42.68 -51.55
CA GLY A 393 10.28 -43.94 -50.80
C GLY A 393 10.15 -43.72 -49.28
N PRO A 394 9.59 -44.69 -48.53
CA PRO A 394 8.71 -44.40 -47.39
C PRO A 394 9.23 -44.83 -46.00
N LEU A 395 8.58 -44.26 -44.98
CA LEU A 395 8.24 -44.78 -43.64
C LEU A 395 9.31 -45.51 -42.80
N SER A 396 9.49 -45.04 -41.56
CA SER A 396 9.81 -45.90 -40.42
C SER A 396 9.19 -45.35 -39.14
N GLN A 397 8.11 -46.02 -38.71
CA GLN A 397 7.63 -46.03 -37.34
C GLN A 397 8.60 -46.87 -36.50
N GLN A 398 9.11 -46.33 -35.39
CA GLN A 398 9.74 -47.15 -34.35
C GLN A 398 8.74 -47.42 -33.24
N ALA A 399 8.45 -48.70 -33.07
CA ALA A 399 7.68 -49.27 -31.99
C ALA A 399 8.49 -49.27 -30.70
N LEU A 400 7.85 -48.88 -29.59
CA LEU A 400 8.30 -49.10 -28.23
C LEU A 400 7.84 -50.50 -27.80
N GLU A 401 8.78 -51.42 -27.67
CA GLU A 401 8.59 -52.72 -27.04
C GLU A 401 8.61 -52.58 -25.51
N ALA A 402 7.56 -53.08 -24.88
CA ALA A 402 7.44 -53.23 -23.43
C ALA A 402 8.03 -54.58 -23.02
N THR A 403 9.09 -54.57 -22.23
CA THR A 403 9.62 -55.78 -21.57
C THR A 403 9.24 -55.74 -20.10
N ALA A 404 8.35 -56.66 -19.71
CA ALA A 404 8.03 -56.98 -18.34
C ALA A 404 9.22 -57.69 -17.66
N GLN A 405 9.59 -57.24 -16.47
CA GLN A 405 10.34 -58.06 -15.51
C GLN A 405 9.68 -57.99 -14.14
N ALA A 406 9.20 -59.17 -13.74
CA ALA A 406 8.65 -59.47 -12.43
C ALA A 406 9.77 -59.50 -11.38
N GLY A 407 9.59 -58.73 -10.31
CA GLY A 407 10.39 -58.79 -9.09
C GLY A 407 9.47 -58.93 -7.89
N THR A 408 9.36 -60.16 -7.39
CA THR A 408 8.70 -60.55 -6.15
C THR A 408 9.38 -59.91 -4.93
N GLY A 409 8.61 -59.25 -4.06
CA GLY A 409 9.13 -58.72 -2.81
C GLY A 409 8.04 -58.27 -1.83
N ALA A 410 7.69 -59.18 -0.90
CA ALA A 410 7.15 -58.98 0.44
C ALA A 410 6.03 -57.94 0.68
N SER A 411 4.83 -58.50 0.90
CA SER A 411 3.68 -57.89 1.56
C SER A 411 3.99 -57.58 3.03
N ALA A 412 3.75 -56.34 3.46
CA ALA A 412 3.59 -55.96 4.86
C ALA A 412 2.32 -55.12 5.00
N SER A 413 1.34 -55.65 5.73
CA SER A 413 0.09 -54.98 6.10
C SER A 413 0.33 -53.65 6.81
N PRO A 414 -0.45 -52.59 6.52
CA PRO A 414 -0.58 -51.48 7.45
C PRO A 414 -1.55 -51.91 8.56
N GLY A 415 -1.01 -52.11 9.76
CA GLY A 415 -1.81 -52.25 10.97
C GLY A 415 -2.46 -50.93 11.35
N ASP A 416 -3.78 -50.97 11.52
CA ASP A 416 -4.56 -49.93 12.17
C ASP A 416 -3.95 -49.55 13.53
N THR A 417 -3.41 -48.34 13.60
CA THR A 417 -2.94 -47.75 14.85
C THR A 417 -3.96 -46.72 15.31
N ASN A 418 -4.95 -47.17 16.07
CA ASN A 418 -5.85 -46.31 16.83
C ASN A 418 -5.06 -45.56 17.91
N ILE A 419 -4.68 -44.31 17.65
CA ILE A 419 -4.13 -43.42 18.67
C ILE A 419 -5.30 -42.89 19.51
N ARG A 420 -5.48 -43.47 20.70
CA ARG A 420 -6.27 -42.85 21.77
C ARG A 420 -5.56 -41.57 22.23
N ILE A 421 -6.19 -40.44 21.96
CA ILE A 421 -5.84 -39.15 22.56
C ILE A 421 -6.12 -39.26 24.06
N GLY A 422 -5.06 -39.48 24.84
CA GLY A 422 -5.10 -39.41 26.29
C GLY A 422 -5.31 -37.97 26.76
N ASP A 423 -6.18 -37.84 27.76
CA ASP A 423 -6.47 -36.60 28.49
C ASP A 423 -5.20 -35.82 28.84
N ARG A 424 -5.02 -34.65 28.22
CA ARG A 424 -4.10 -33.63 28.73
C ARG A 424 -4.78 -32.93 29.91
N PRO A 425 -4.14 -32.84 31.09
CA PRO A 425 -4.70 -32.06 32.19
C PRO A 425 -4.76 -30.58 31.79
N ARG A 426 -5.90 -29.95 32.07
CA ARG A 426 -6.09 -28.51 31.84
C ARG A 426 -5.00 -27.71 32.57
N PRO A 427 -4.41 -26.68 31.93
CA PRO A 427 -3.53 -25.76 32.64
C PRO A 427 -4.31 -25.07 33.77
N GLY A 428 -3.72 -25.06 34.96
CA GLY A 428 -4.29 -24.37 36.12
C GLY A 428 -4.37 -22.85 35.89
N PRO A 429 -5.24 -22.15 36.64
CA PRO A 429 -5.40 -20.71 36.51
C PRO A 429 -4.09 -19.97 36.84
N PRO A 430 -3.85 -18.81 36.20
CA PRO A 430 -2.64 -18.03 36.42
C PRO A 430 -2.54 -17.55 37.86
N VAL A 431 -1.35 -17.74 38.46
CA VAL A 431 -1.02 -17.26 39.81
C VAL A 431 -1.00 -15.73 39.78
N ALA A 432 -1.78 -15.12 40.67
CA ALA A 432 -1.83 -13.67 40.82
C ALA A 432 -0.44 -13.10 41.21
N PRO A 433 -0.03 -11.94 40.65
CA PRO A 433 1.27 -11.37 40.93
C PRO A 433 1.38 -10.93 42.39
N THR A 434 2.39 -11.46 43.08
CA THR A 434 2.78 -11.05 44.43
C THR A 434 3.17 -9.58 44.43
N ARG A 435 2.43 -8.75 45.17
CA ARG A 435 2.74 -7.32 45.34
C ARG A 435 4.11 -7.15 46.02
N ALA A 436 5.12 -6.79 45.23
CA ALA A 436 6.38 -6.28 45.76
C ALA A 436 6.12 -4.94 46.46
N ARG A 437 6.42 -4.87 47.76
CA ARG A 437 6.37 -3.62 48.52
C ARG A 437 7.50 -2.70 48.05
N CYS A 438 7.17 -1.51 47.56
CA CYS A 438 8.16 -0.45 47.33
C CYS A 438 8.85 -0.07 48.64
N PRO A 439 10.19 0.06 48.66
CA PRO A 439 10.89 0.63 49.79
C PRO A 439 10.56 2.13 49.91
N ARG A 440 10.20 2.52 51.13
CA ARG A 440 9.83 3.89 51.51
C ARG A 440 11.10 4.75 51.52
N ALA A 441 11.18 5.74 50.62
CA ALA A 441 12.28 6.70 50.60
C ALA A 441 12.25 7.56 51.87
N VAL A 442 13.33 7.49 52.66
CA VAL A 442 13.56 8.35 53.83
C VAL A 442 14.19 9.65 53.33
N HIS A 443 13.44 10.75 53.41
CA HIS A 443 13.98 12.10 53.24
C HIS A 443 14.76 12.51 54.50
N SER A 444 16.09 12.53 54.38
CA SER A 444 16.95 13.21 55.36
C SER A 444 17.05 14.69 54.98
N ARG A 445 16.36 15.57 55.74
CA ARG A 445 16.61 17.01 55.72
C ARG A 445 17.84 17.28 56.58
N ARG A 446 18.97 17.65 55.96
CA ARG A 446 20.03 18.39 56.66
C ARG A 446 19.62 19.86 56.73
N HIS A 447 19.36 20.33 57.94
CA HIS A 447 19.49 21.74 58.30
C HIS A 447 20.98 22.01 58.53
N ASP A 448 21.59 22.85 57.71
CA ASP A 448 22.78 23.59 58.12
C ASP A 448 22.34 25.00 58.54
N ARG A 449 22.61 25.31 59.81
CA ARG A 449 22.59 26.62 60.46
C ARG A 449 23.95 26.79 61.13
N GLY A 450 24.53 27.99 60.98
CA GLY A 450 25.66 28.54 61.76
C GLY A 450 27.03 28.10 61.25
N ASP A 451 28.01 28.97 61.01
CA ASP A 451 28.26 30.35 61.48
C ASP A 451 28.90 31.23 60.40
#